data_AF-A0A944LIY8-F1
#
_entry.id   AF-A0A944LIY8-F1
#
_cell.length_a   1.000
_cell.length_b   1.000
_cell.length_c   1.000
_cell.angle_alpha   90.00
_cell.angle_beta   90.00
_cell.angle_gamma   90.00
#
_symmetry.space_group_name_H-M   'P 1'
#
loop_
_entity.id
_entity.type
_entity.pdbx_description
1 polymer ?
#
loop_
_entity_poly.entity_id
_entity_poly.type
_entity_poly.pdbx_seq_one_letter_code
_entity_poly.pdbx_strand_id
1 'polypeptide(L)' 'MYTNASTEDLLHVRVQKRSQLEDQLDKAVNILAERAPLCGGKGILVARHSARDFTVQLHPDIPYGTIQERQEW' A
#
# COMPACT_ATOMS: atom_id res chain seq x y z
N MET A 1 1.74 13.32 -17.66
CA MET A 1 2.37 12.08 -18.16
C MET A 1 1.77 10.95 -17.33
N TYR A 2 0.98 10.05 -17.92
CA TYR A 2 0.35 8.97 -17.17
C TYR A 2 1.34 7.82 -17.08
N THR A 3 1.96 7.65 -15.92
CA THR A 3 2.92 6.58 -15.69
C THR A 3 2.17 5.27 -15.77
N ASN A 4 2.60 4.40 -16.69
CA ASN A 4 2.04 3.08 -16.91
C ASN A 4 2.23 2.26 -15.63
N ALA A 5 1.23 2.28 -14.74
CA ALA A 5 1.20 1.45 -13.56
C ALA A 5 1.06 0.01 -14.06
N SER A 6 2.20 -0.65 -14.22
CA SER A 6 2.24 -2.08 -14.44
C SER A 6 1.34 -2.73 -13.39
N THR A 7 0.40 -3.57 -13.81
CA THR A 7 -0.60 -4.21 -12.95
C THR A 7 0.01 -5.01 -11.79
N GLU A 8 1.33 -5.22 -11.79
CA GLU A 8 2.14 -5.85 -10.76
C GLU A 8 2.37 -4.97 -9.51
N ASP A 9 2.11 -3.67 -9.62
CA ASP A 9 2.25 -2.68 -8.56
C ASP A 9 0.92 -2.38 -7.86
N LEU A 10 -0.19 -3.05 -8.22
CA LEU A 10 -1.54 -2.82 -7.69
C LEU A 10 -2.10 -4.10 -7.06
N LEU A 11 -2.39 -4.05 -5.76
CA LEU A 11 -3.05 -5.10 -5.01
C LEU A 11 -4.47 -4.69 -4.65
N HIS A 12 -5.45 -5.51 -5.05
CA HIS A 12 -6.81 -5.41 -4.54
C HIS A 12 -6.95 -6.21 -3.24
N VAL A 13 -7.35 -5.52 -2.17
CA VAL A 13 -7.59 -6.13 -0.87
C VAL A 13 -9.09 -6.09 -0.59
N ARG A 14 -9.72 -7.26 -0.66
CA ARG A 14 -11.13 -7.42 -0.31
C ARG A 14 -11.26 -8.17 1.01
N VAL A 15 -11.81 -7.49 2.00
CA VAL A 15 -11.85 -7.97 3.38
C VAL A 15 -13.24 -8.50 3.72
N GLN A 16 -13.32 -9.75 4.13
CA GLN A 16 -14.60 -10.37 4.51
C GLN A 16 -15.00 -10.05 5.96
N LYS A 17 -14.02 -10.02 6.88
CA LYS A 17 -14.23 -9.76 8.30
C LYS A 17 -13.41 -8.55 8.74
N ARG A 18 -14.02 -7.63 9.50
CA ARG A 18 -13.33 -6.41 9.95
C ARG A 18 -12.09 -6.69 10.79
N SER A 19 -12.08 -7.78 11.56
CA SER A 19 -10.92 -8.23 12.34
C SER A 19 -9.71 -8.65 11.48
N GLN A 20 -9.91 -8.90 10.18
CA GLN A 20 -8.83 -9.24 9.24
C GLN A 20 -8.38 -8.02 8.43
N LEU A 21 -9.03 -6.86 8.57
CA LEU A 21 -8.74 -5.68 7.77
C LEU A 21 -7.30 -5.23 7.92
N GLU A 22 -6.86 -5.09 9.17
CA GLU A 22 -5.51 -4.63 9.49
C GLU A 22 -4.46 -5.63 9.01
N ASP A 23 -4.61 -6.92 9.31
CA ASP A 23 -3.69 -7.98 8.82
C ASP A 23 -3.59 -8.03 7.29
N GLN A 24 -4.73 -7.92 6.59
CA GLN A 24 -4.75 -8.01 5.13
C GLN A 24 -4.15 -6.77 4.47
N LEU A 25 -4.43 -5.58 5.03
CA LEU A 25 -3.80 -4.35 4.56
C LEU A 25 -2.32 -4.32 4.86
N ASP A 26 -1.91 -4.72 6.07
CA ASP A 26 -0.50 -4.78 6.47
C ASP A 26 0.31 -5.73 5.57
N LYS A 27 -0.23 -6.92 5.28
CA LYS A 27 0.38 -7.84 4.30
C LYS A 27 0.53 -7.23 2.92
N ALA A 28 -0.51 -6.56 2.41
CA ALA A 28 -0.46 -5.94 1.09
C ALA A 28 0.55 -4.78 1.06
N VAL A 29 0.61 -3.98 2.12
CA VAL A 29 1.59 -2.90 2.26
C VAL A 29 3.00 -3.46 2.36
N ASN A 30 3.25 -4.50 3.17
CA ASN A 30 4.57 -5.10 3.30
C ASN A 30 5.10 -5.67 1.98
N ILE A 31 4.25 -6.38 1.22
CA ILE A 31 4.62 -6.90 -0.12
C ILE A 31 5.07 -5.75 -1.05
N LEU A 32 4.37 -4.61 -1.01
CA LEU A 32 4.72 -3.46 -1.84
C LEU A 32 5.89 -2.65 -1.26
N ALA A 33 6.09 -2.64 0.06
CA ALA A 33 7.23 -2.00 0.70
C ALA A 33 8.55 -2.71 0.38
N GLU A 34 8.54 -4.05 0.27
CA GLU A 34 9.70 -4.81 -0.22
C GLU A 34 10.03 -4.48 -1.68
N ARG A 35 9.03 -4.12 -2.49
CA ARG A 35 9.19 -3.77 -3.91
C ARG A 35 9.49 -2.29 -4.15
N ALA A 36 9.02 -1.40 -3.28
CA ALA A 36 9.20 0.05 -3.36
C ALA A 36 10.65 0.50 -3.66
N PRO A 37 11.70 -0.01 -2.96
CA PRO A 37 13.08 0.36 -3.26
C PRO A 37 13.57 -0.17 -4.62
N LEU A 38 13.06 -1.32 -5.07
CA LEU A 38 13.40 -1.90 -6.37
C LEU A 38 12.76 -1.13 -7.53
N CYS A 39 11.60 -0.52 -7.31
CA CYS A 39 10.86 0.24 -8.29
C CYS A 39 11.24 1.73 -8.34
N GLY A 40 12.40 2.12 -7.82
CA GLY A 40 12.89 3.50 -7.86
C GLY A 40 12.42 4.39 -6.71
N GLY A 41 12.04 3.80 -5.56
CA GLY A 41 11.65 4.56 -4.38
C GLY A 41 10.24 5.13 -4.43
N LYS A 42 9.31 4.41 -5.08
CA LYS A 42 7.90 4.78 -5.17
C LYS A 42 7.20 4.57 -3.82
N GLY A 43 6.37 5.52 -3.42
CA GLY A 43 5.54 5.42 -2.24
C GLY A 43 4.35 4.50 -2.45
N ILE A 44 3.74 4.08 -1.33
CA ILE A 44 2.59 3.18 -1.34
C ILE A 44 1.32 4.00 -1.12
N LEU A 45 0.41 3.95 -2.08
CA LEU A 45 -0.91 4.56 -2.02
C LEU A 45 -1.94 3.50 -1.62
N VAL A 46 -2.56 3.68 -0.45
CA VAL A 46 -3.72 2.91 -0.03
C VAL A 46 -4.98 3.74 -0.29
N ALA A 47 -5.82 3.28 -1.22
CA ALA A 47 -7.12 3.89 -1.48
C ALA A 47 -8.25 2.96 -1.03
N ARG A 48 -9.19 3.50 -0.26
CA ARG A 48 -10.38 2.79 0.22
C ARG A 48 -11.56 3.11 -0.69
N HIS A 49 -12.10 2.08 -1.35
CA HIS A 49 -13.28 2.20 -2.21
C HIS A 49 -14.57 1.93 -1.45
N SER A 50 -14.52 1.08 -0.42
CA SER A 50 -15.68 0.74 0.41
C SER A 50 -15.28 0.25 1.79
N ALA A 51 -16.25 -0.09 2.63
CA ALA A 51 -15.98 -0.61 3.98
C ALA A 51 -15.11 -1.89 3.98
N ARG A 52 -15.09 -2.62 2.86
CA ARG A 52 -14.45 -3.93 2.68
C ARG A 52 -13.55 -4.00 1.43
N ASP A 53 -13.38 -2.90 0.72
CA ASP A 53 -12.72 -2.89 -0.60
C ASP A 53 -11.67 -1.78 -0.64
N PHE A 54 -10.44 -2.19 -0.92
CA PHE A 54 -9.25 -1.36 -0.84
C PHE A 54 -8.31 -1.71 -2.01
N THR A 55 -7.58 -0.71 -2.47
CA THR A 55 -6.46 -0.86 -3.40
C THR A 55 -5.20 -0.37 -2.72
N VAL A 56 -4.13 -1.15 -2.79
CA VAL A 56 -2.79 -0.77 -2.35
C VAL A 56 -1.90 -0.76 -3.58
N GLN A 57 -1.22 0.33 -3.89
CA GLN A 57 -0.36 0.39 -5.07
C GLN A 57 0.93 1.19 -4.88
N LEU A 58 1.95 0.88 -5.67
CA LEU A 58 3.13 1.75 -5.79
C LEU A 58 2.85 2.90 -6.74
N HIS A 59 2.92 4.12 -6.22
CA HIS A 59 2.63 5.33 -6.98
C HIS A 59 3.90 6.16 -7.21
N PRO A 60 4.26 6.48 -8.46
CA PRO A 60 5.50 7.19 -8.78
C PRO A 60 5.51 8.64 -8.30
N ASP A 61 4.36 9.31 -8.22
CA ASP A 61 4.26 10.67 -7.69
C ASP A 61 4.18 10.74 -6.16
N ILE A 62 4.09 9.60 -5.47
CA ILE A 62 4.13 9.57 -4.01
C ILE A 62 5.55 9.21 -3.61
N PRO A 63 6.28 10.04 -2.86
CA PRO A 63 7.59 9.65 -2.35
C PRO A 63 7.44 8.53 -1.34
N TYR A 64 8.30 7.51 -1.41
CA TYR A 64 8.39 6.51 -0.35
C TYR A 64 8.96 7.16 0.93
N GLY A 65 8.25 6.99 2.04
CA GLY A 65 8.67 7.49 3.35
C GLY A 65 7.99 6.71 4.46
N THR A 66 8.68 6.54 5.58
CA THR A 66 8.15 5.91 6.79
C THR A 66 7.83 6.98 7.82
N ILE A 67 6.62 6.93 8.39
CA ILE A 67 6.28 7.72 9.57
C ILE A 67 6.56 6.83 10.77
N GLN A 68 7.60 7.15 11.52
CA GLN A 68 7.90 6.48 12.78
C GLN A 68 7.21 7.25 13.90
N GLU A 69 6.10 6.72 14.40
CA GLU A 69 5.48 7.26 15.61
C GLU A 69 6.45 7.06 16.78
N ARG A 70 6.76 8.16 17.47
CA ARG A 70 7.65 8.15 18.62
C ARG A 70 6.86 7.53 19.78
N GLN A 71 7.10 6.26 20.11
CA GLN A 71 6.57 5.66 21.33
C GLN A 71 7.30 6.30 22.52
N GLU A 72 6.60 7.18 23.22
CA GLU A 72 7.04 7.76 24.48
C GLU A 72 6.51 6.81 25.59
N TRP A 73 7.41 6.10 26.28
CA TRP A 73 7.09 5.29 27.46
C TRP A 73 7.22 6.13 28.73
#